data_AF-A0A1N6DM90-F1
#
_entry.id   AF-A0A1N6DM90-F1
#
_cell.length_a   1.000
_cell.length_b   1.000
_cell.length_c   1.000
_cell.angle_alpha   90.00
_cell.angle_beta   90.00
_cell.angle_gamma   90.00
#
_symmetry.space_group_name_H-M   'P 1'
#
loop_
_entity.id
_entity.type
_entity.pdbx_description
1 polymer ?
#
loop_
_entity_poly.entity_id
_entity_poly.type
_entity_poly.pdbx_seq_one_letter_code
_entity_poly.pdbx_strand_id
1 'polypeptide(L)'
;MKRVLILIAMVALSGCALKSKKPVAVQRPAEYKVVASPYSSNSMQNLYIGRQYVAQQRYELAREHFLLALASAEHENMREQLVSEITAVNRLLETLR
;
A
#
# COMPACT_ATOMS: atom_id res chain seq x y z
N MET A 1 30.35 38.56 -15.64
CA MET A 1 29.06 39.27 -15.39
C MET A 1 27.90 38.73 -16.24
N LYS A 2 28.07 38.38 -17.53
CA LYS A 2 27.01 37.77 -18.37
C LYS A 2 26.37 36.48 -17.82
N ARG A 3 27.14 35.61 -17.15
CA ARG A 3 26.63 34.33 -16.60
C ARG A 3 25.70 34.50 -15.39
N VAL A 4 25.89 35.58 -14.61
CA VAL A 4 25.06 35.89 -13.43
C VAL A 4 23.68 36.41 -13.87
N LEU A 5 23.63 37.18 -14.95
CA LEU A 5 22.38 37.66 -15.56
C LEU A 5 21.49 36.51 -16.07
N ILE A 6 22.09 35.44 -16.60
CA ILE A 6 21.35 34.27 -17.11
C ILE A 6 20.70 33.47 -15.97
N LEU A 7 21.41 33.33 -14.84
CA LEU A 7 20.89 32.61 -13.66
C LEU A 7 19.73 33.36 -12.99
N ILE A 8 19.78 34.69 -12.93
CA ILE A 8 18.68 35.51 -12.37
C ILE A 8 17.44 35.45 -13.26
N ALA A 9 17.61 35.41 -14.58
CA ALA A 9 16.51 35.27 -15.52
C ALA A 9 15.77 33.93 -15.37
N MET A 10 16.48 32.82 -15.08
CA MET A 10 15.83 31.51 -14.89
C MET A 10 15.01 31.42 -13.60
N VAL A 11 15.39 32.11 -12.52
CA VAL A 11 14.65 32.08 -11.25
C VAL A 11 13.33 32.87 -11.34
N ALA A 12 13.24 33.88 -12.22
CA ALA A 12 12.04 34.69 -12.38
C ALA A 12 10.88 33.97 -13.10
N LEU A 13 11.15 32.90 -13.85
CA LEU A 13 10.12 32.15 -14.60
C LEU A 13 9.43 31.03 -13.80
N SER A 14 9.85 30.73 -12.57
CA SER A 14 9.19 29.72 -11.73
C SER A 14 8.02 30.27 -10.88
N GLY A 15 7.70 31.55 -11.00
CA GLY A 15 6.79 32.27 -10.10
C GLY A 15 5.31 32.39 -10.52
N CYS A 16 4.84 31.74 -11.58
CA CYS A 16 3.45 31.89 -12.04
C CYS A 16 2.60 30.64 -11.81
N ALA A 17 2.18 30.40 -10.56
CA ALA A 17 1.07 29.48 -10.27
C ALA A 17 0.29 29.87 -9.01
N LEU A 18 -0.01 31.16 -8.79
CA LEU A 18 -1.09 31.55 -7.87
C LEU A 18 -2.43 31.51 -8.59
N LYS A 19 -2.92 30.28 -8.84
CA LYS A 19 -4.27 30.04 -9.34
C LYS A 19 -5.24 30.07 -8.15
N SER A 20 -5.85 31.25 -7.97
CA SER A 20 -7.16 31.49 -7.33
C SER A 20 -7.69 30.39 -6.40
N LYS A 21 -7.54 30.56 -5.07
CA LYS A 21 -8.31 29.81 -4.07
C LYS A 21 -9.79 30.23 -4.16
N LYS A 22 -10.56 29.63 -5.06
CA LYS A 22 -12.01 29.48 -4.80
C LYS A 22 -12.12 28.56 -3.58
N PRO A 23 -12.97 28.87 -2.58
CA PRO A 23 -13.29 27.87 -1.58
C PRO A 23 -13.92 26.71 -2.34
N VAL A 24 -13.15 25.64 -2.52
CA VAL A 24 -13.69 24.36 -2.95
C VAL A 24 -14.60 23.98 -1.80
N ALA A 25 -15.90 24.25 -1.94
CA ALA A 25 -16.90 23.57 -1.15
C ALA A 25 -16.54 22.10 -1.29
N VAL A 26 -16.13 21.47 -0.19
CA VAL A 26 -15.89 20.04 -0.15
C VAL A 26 -17.21 19.42 -0.55
N GLN A 27 -17.33 19.08 -1.83
CA GLN A 27 -18.42 18.28 -2.36
C GLN A 27 -18.29 16.98 -1.61
N ARG A 28 -19.04 16.84 -0.52
CA ARG A 28 -19.12 15.62 0.26
C ARG A 28 -19.55 14.56 -0.76
N PRO A 29 -18.69 13.59 -1.10
CA PRO A 29 -19.07 12.59 -2.08
C PRO A 29 -20.35 11.90 -1.60
N ALA A 30 -21.14 11.44 -2.57
CA ALA A 30 -22.42 10.76 -2.36
C ALA A 30 -22.41 9.84 -1.14
N GLU A 31 -23.55 9.78 -0.44
CA GLU A 31 -23.79 8.94 0.74
C GLU A 31 -23.04 7.60 0.65
N TYR A 32 -21.96 7.46 1.43
CA TYR A 32 -21.12 6.28 1.38
C TYR A 32 -21.80 5.17 2.18
N LYS A 33 -22.29 4.15 1.49
CA LYS A 33 -22.78 2.93 2.14
C LYS A 33 -21.58 2.13 2.63
N VAL A 34 -21.25 2.24 3.91
CA VAL A 34 -20.24 1.37 4.53
C VAL A 34 -20.81 -0.05 4.56
N VAL A 35 -20.17 -0.96 3.83
CA VAL A 35 -20.49 -2.39 3.87
C VAL A 35 -19.42 -3.07 4.70
N ALA A 36 -19.85 -3.87 5.67
CA ALA A 36 -18.93 -4.70 6.45
C ALA A 36 -18.29 -5.75 5.53
N SER A 37 -16.96 -5.86 5.59
CA SER A 37 -16.26 -6.98 4.96
C SER A 37 -16.71 -8.28 5.63
N PRO A 38 -16.98 -9.36 4.85
CA PRO A 38 -17.25 -10.66 5.45
C PRO A 38 -16.00 -11.21 6.16
N TYR A 39 -14.81 -10.80 5.75
CA TYR A 39 -13.54 -11.30 6.30
C TYR A 39 -13.18 -10.66 7.64
N SER A 40 -12.65 -11.50 8.54
CA SER A 40 -12.00 -11.11 9.79
C SER A 40 -10.97 -9.99 9.58
N SER A 41 -11.08 -8.93 10.39
CA SER A 41 -10.16 -7.79 10.34
C SER A 41 -8.72 -8.20 10.60
N ASN A 42 -8.50 -9.16 11.51
CA ASN A 42 -7.18 -9.70 11.84
C ASN A 42 -6.57 -10.44 10.65
N SER A 43 -7.37 -11.23 9.94
CA SER A 43 -6.89 -11.96 8.76
C SER A 43 -6.53 -11.00 7.63
N MET A 44 -7.39 -10.03 7.35
CA MET A 44 -7.14 -8.98 6.35
C MET A 44 -5.90 -8.14 6.66
N GLN A 45 -5.72 -7.74 7.92
CA GLN A 45 -4.57 -6.94 8.35
C GLN A 45 -3.27 -7.71 8.21
N ASN A 46 -3.23 -8.97 8.67
CA ASN A 46 -2.03 -9.79 8.57
C ASN A 46 -1.70 -10.18 7.11
N LEU A 47 -2.71 -10.42 6.27
CA LEU A 47 -2.51 -10.58 4.82
C LEU A 47 -1.85 -9.34 4.20
N TYR A 48 -2.33 -8.15 4.55
CA TYR A 48 -1.75 -6.89 4.07
C TYR A 48 -0.30 -6.75 4.51
N ILE A 49 0.00 -6.94 5.80
CA ILE A 49 1.37 -6.82 6.33
C ILE A 49 2.30 -7.87 5.71
N GLY A 50 1.85 -9.12 5.59
CA GLY A 50 2.63 -10.18 4.96
C GLY A 50 3.04 -9.81 3.53
N ARG A 51 2.13 -9.26 2.72
CA ARG A 51 2.43 -8.76 1.37
C ARG A 51 3.43 -7.60 1.36
N GLN A 52 3.38 -6.71 2.34
CA GLN A 52 4.40 -5.66 2.49
C GLN A 52 5.78 -6.27 2.77
N TYR A 53 5.87 -7.31 3.59
CA TYR A 53 7.14 -8.00 3.84
C TYR A 53 7.64 -8.80 2.64
N VAL A 54 6.76 -9.40 1.83
CA VAL A 54 7.14 -9.99 0.53
C VAL A 54 7.79 -8.93 -0.36
N ALA A 55 7.18 -7.74 -0.48
CA ALA A 55 7.72 -6.64 -1.29
C ALA A 55 9.09 -6.14 -0.77
N GLN A 56 9.36 -6.30 0.53
CA GLN A 56 10.64 -5.97 1.16
C GLN A 56 11.65 -7.14 1.16
N GLN A 57 11.32 -8.27 0.54
CA GLN A 57 12.13 -9.51 0.54
C GLN A 57 12.39 -10.09 1.94
N ARG A 58 11.55 -9.76 2.92
CA ARG A 58 11.62 -10.25 4.30
C ARG A 58 10.74 -11.48 4.48
N TYR A 59 11.11 -12.56 3.80
CA TYR A 59 10.23 -13.72 3.58
C TYR A 59 9.86 -14.50 4.85
N GLU A 60 10.75 -14.60 5.85
CA GLU A 60 10.42 -15.26 7.12
C GLU A 60 9.30 -14.50 7.88
N LEU A 61 9.33 -13.16 7.86
CA LEU A 61 8.29 -12.33 8.46
C LEU A 61 7.00 -12.35 7.65
N ALA A 62 7.10 -12.37 6.32
CA ALA A 62 5.93 -12.55 5.48
C ALA A 62 5.20 -13.87 5.80
N ARG A 63 5.97 -14.97 5.95
CA ARG A 63 5.45 -16.29 6.32
C ARG A 63 4.76 -16.27 7.68
N GLU A 64 5.38 -15.64 8.69
CA GLU A 64 4.78 -15.49 10.02
C GLU A 64 3.42 -14.79 9.95
N HIS A 65 3.34 -13.65 9.26
CA HIS A 65 2.08 -12.92 9.14
C HIS A 65 1.03 -13.69 8.34
N PHE A 66 1.40 -14.43 7.30
CA PHE A 66 0.42 -15.27 6.61
C PHE A 66 -0.11 -16.42 7.48
N LEU A 67 0.70 -16.98 8.37
CA LEU A 67 0.24 -17.98 9.35
C LEU A 67 -0.72 -17.37 10.38
N LEU A 68 -0.43 -16.15 10.87
CA LEU A 68 -1.34 -15.41 11.75
C LEU A 68 -2.66 -15.04 11.06
N ALA A 69 -2.59 -14.65 9.79
CA ALA A 69 -3.78 -14.39 8.98
C ALA A 69 -4.61 -15.67 8.81
N LEU A 70 -3.97 -16.81 8.58
CA LEU A 70 -4.64 -18.10 8.40
C LEU A 70 -5.32 -18.57 9.68
N ALA A 71 -4.66 -18.38 10.83
CA ALA A 71 -5.22 -18.72 12.15
C ALA A 71 -6.48 -17.92 12.50
N SER A 72 -6.67 -16.76 11.88
CA SER A 72 -7.83 -15.88 12.10
C SER A 72 -8.81 -15.82 10.92
N ALA A 73 -8.60 -16.67 9.90
CA ALA A 73 -9.45 -16.72 8.71
C ALA A 73 -10.68 -17.60 8.95
N GLU A 74 -11.87 -17.01 8.84
CA GLU A 74 -13.16 -17.70 9.03
C GLU A 74 -13.74 -18.26 7.73
N HIS A 75 -13.33 -17.71 6.58
CA HIS A 75 -13.87 -18.06 5.27
C HIS A 75 -12.90 -18.89 4.45
N GLU A 76 -13.42 -19.96 3.82
CA GLU A 76 -12.61 -20.92 3.05
C GLU A 76 -11.84 -20.25 1.91
N ASN A 77 -12.47 -19.37 1.14
CA ASN A 77 -11.82 -18.63 0.06
C ASN A 77 -10.57 -17.85 0.54
N MET A 78 -10.63 -17.31 1.76
CA MET A 78 -9.51 -16.59 2.35
C MET A 78 -8.42 -17.54 2.83
N ARG A 79 -8.80 -18.71 3.37
CA ARG A 79 -7.86 -19.76 3.77
C ARG A 79 -7.11 -20.30 2.56
N GLU A 80 -7.80 -20.57 1.45
CA GLU A 80 -7.19 -21.00 0.18
C GLU A 80 -6.19 -19.97 -0.33
N GLN A 81 -6.57 -18.69 -0.33
CA GLN A 81 -5.67 -17.60 -0.70
C GLN A 81 -4.42 -17.58 0.19
N LEU A 82 -4.59 -17.69 1.51
CA LEU A 82 -3.48 -17.65 2.47
C LEU A 82 -2.55 -18.86 2.34
N VAL A 83 -3.09 -20.06 2.09
CA VAL A 83 -2.30 -21.27 1.81
C VAL A 83 -1.47 -21.09 0.54
N SER A 84 -2.02 -20.45 -0.49
CA SER A 84 -1.29 -20.12 -1.71
C SER A 84 -0.12 -19.16 -1.44
N GLU A 85 -0.37 -18.08 -0.69
CA GLU A 85 0.64 -17.09 -0.30
C GLU A 85 1.77 -17.72 0.52
N ILE A 86 1.44 -18.57 1.51
CA ILE A 86 2.43 -19.31 2.33
C ILE A 86 3.27 -20.24 1.45
N THR A 87 2.63 -20.96 0.52
CA THR A 87 3.32 -21.87 -0.39
C THR A 87 4.29 -21.12 -1.30
N ALA A 88 3.89 -19.95 -1.82
CA ALA A 88 4.75 -19.10 -2.63
C ALA A 88 5.98 -18.61 -1.82
N VAL A 89 5.78 -18.14 -0.59
CA VAL A 89 6.87 -17.69 0.28
C VAL A 89 7.80 -18.84 0.68
N ASN A 90 7.27 -20.03 0.99
CA ASN A 90 8.11 -21.19 1.30
C ASN A 90 9.05 -21.54 0.13
N ARG A 91 8.56 -21.51 -1.11
CA ARG A 91 9.41 -21.73 -2.30
C ARG A 91 10.52 -20.69 -2.41
N LEU A 92 10.22 -19.42 -2.13
CA LEU A 92 11.24 -18.36 -2.12
C LEU A 92 12.30 -18.63 -1.05
N LEU A 93 11.89 -19.01 0.16
CA LEU A 93 12.82 -19.35 1.24
C LEU A 93 13.70 -20.56 0.89
N GLU A 94 13.12 -21.59 0.28
CA GLU A 94 13.86 -22.76 -0.20
C GLU A 94 14.90 -22.38 -1.26
N THR A 95 14.59 -21.47 -2.18
CA THR A 95 15.53 -21.03 -3.22
C THR A 95 16.69 -20.16 -2.71
N LEU A 96 16.55 -19.56 -1.53
CA LEU A 96 17.54 -18.65 -0.96
C LEU A 96 18.49 -19.33 0.05
N ARG A 97 18.17 -20.56 0.44
CA ARG A 97 19.01 -21.39 1.31
C ARG A 97 20.02 -22.18 0.49
#